data_AF-A0AAJ2U6S1-F1
#
_entry.id   AF-A0AAJ2U6S1-F1
#
_cell.length_a   1.000
_cell.length_b   1.000
_cell.length_c   1.000
_cell.angle_alpha   90.00
_cell.angle_beta   90.00
_cell.angle_gamma   90.00
#
_symmetry.space_group_name_H-M   'P 1'
#
loop_
_entity.id
_entity.type
_entity.pdbx_description
1 polymer ?
#
loop_
_entity_poly.entity_id
_entity_poly.type
_entity_poly.pdbx_seq_one_letter_code
_entity_poly.pdbx_strand_id
1 'polypeptide(L)'
;GRLAGVFHERTLLKSAVITVVTMTSFLIVMTIIEGPLISLVIPIFIYMTAMGMVLTSTFTLAMQHQANRAGSASALLGTLPL
;
A
#
# COMPACT_ATOMS: atom_id res chain seq x y z
N GLY A 1 -0.88 -11.70 9.70
CA GLY A 1 0.52 -12.16 9.88
C GLY A 1 1.04 -11.66 11.22
N ARG A 2 1.97 -12.36 11.88
CA ARG A 2 2.41 -12.19 13.30
C ARG A 2 2.65 -10.75 13.84
N LEU A 3 2.72 -9.73 13.00
CA LEU A 3 2.85 -8.31 13.38
C LEU A 3 1.52 -7.55 13.50
N ALA A 4 0.42 -8.07 12.92
CA ALA A 4 -0.91 -7.46 12.96
C ALA A 4 -1.59 -7.51 14.35
N GLY A 5 -1.13 -8.41 15.23
CA GLY A 5 -1.64 -8.52 16.60
C GLY A 5 -0.95 -7.62 17.63
N VAL A 6 0.19 -6.99 17.27
CA VAL A 6 1.03 -6.23 18.21
C VAL A 6 1.06 -4.73 17.88
N PHE A 7 0.91 -4.36 16.59
CA PHE A 7 0.83 -2.97 16.15
C PHE A 7 -0.56 -2.68 15.60
N HIS A 8 -1.15 -1.55 16.02
CA HIS A 8 -2.39 -1.04 15.41
C HIS A 8 -2.25 -1.04 13.88
N GLU A 9 -3.12 -1.76 13.17
CA GLU A 9 -3.11 -1.84 11.70
C GLU A 9 -3.14 -0.46 11.03
N ARG A 10 -3.75 0.54 11.71
CA ARG A 10 -3.66 1.96 11.32
C ARG A 10 -2.23 2.49 11.26
N THR A 11 -1.37 2.11 12.19
CA THR A 11 0.03 2.59 12.25
C THR A 11 0.87 1.94 11.16
N LEU A 12 0.64 0.65 10.88
CA LEU A 12 1.27 -0.04 9.74
C LEU A 12 0.82 0.53 8.40
N LEU A 13 -0.47 0.79 8.24
CA LEU A 13 -1.00 1.45 7.05
C LEU A 13 -0.39 2.85 6.90
N LYS A 14 -0.32 3.61 7.99
CA LYS A 14 0.26 4.96 7.99
C LYS A 14 1.74 4.95 7.60
N SER A 15 2.56 4.05 8.13
CA SER A 15 3.97 3.96 7.77
C SER A 15 4.17 3.52 6.31
N ALA A 16 3.36 2.57 5.84
CA ALA A 16 3.38 2.14 4.45
C ALA A 16 2.98 3.29 3.49
N VAL A 17 1.90 4.03 3.80
CA VAL A 17 1.47 5.18 3.01
C VAL A 17 2.51 6.30 3.01
N ILE A 18 3.11 6.62 4.15
CA ILE A 18 4.20 7.62 4.22
C ILE A 18 5.38 7.19 3.34
N THR A 19 5.74 5.91 3.37
CA THR A 19 6.83 5.36 2.55
C THR A 19 6.50 5.48 1.06
N VAL A 20 5.29 5.11 0.65
CA VAL A 20 4.81 5.21 -0.73
C VAL A 20 4.81 6.67 -1.21
N VAL A 21 4.25 7.60 -0.43
CA VAL A 21 4.22 9.03 -0.77
C VAL A 21 5.63 9.60 -0.92
N THR A 22 6.54 9.21 -0.03
CA THR A 22 7.95 9.65 -0.08
C THR A 22 8.66 9.10 -1.31
N MET A 23 8.43 7.84 -1.67
CA MET A 23 9.02 7.25 -2.88
C MET A 23 8.42 7.84 -4.15
N THR A 24 7.12 8.08 -4.20
CA THR A 24 6.45 8.74 -5.33
C THR A 24 6.95 10.17 -5.51
N SER A 25 7.12 10.95 -4.43
CA SER A 25 7.66 12.30 -4.54
C SER A 25 9.11 12.29 -5.04
N PHE A 26 9.93 11.36 -4.56
CA PHE A 26 11.29 11.17 -5.04
C PHE A 26 11.34 10.78 -6.53
N LEU A 27 10.42 9.90 -6.94
CA LEU A 27 10.27 9.47 -8.33
C LEU A 27 9.88 10.66 -9.23
N ILE A 28 8.90 11.47 -8.82
CA ILE A 28 8.49 12.69 -9.54
C ILE A 28 9.68 13.66 -9.71
N VAL A 29 10.45 13.88 -8.65
CA VAL A 29 11.64 14.75 -8.71
C VAL A 29 12.69 14.20 -9.69
N MET A 30 12.95 12.89 -9.65
CA MET A 30 13.90 12.24 -10.57
C MET A 30 13.41 12.22 -12.02
N THR A 31 12.10 12.10 -12.24
CA THR A 31 11.49 12.19 -13.59
C THR A 31 11.62 13.59 -14.17
N ILE A 32 11.42 14.65 -13.36
CA ILE A 32 11.53 16.05 -13.84
C ILE A 32 12.97 16.39 -14.26
N ILE A 33 13.97 15.79 -13.62
CA ILE A 33 15.40 16.01 -13.91
C ILE A 33 15.85 15.16 -15.13
N GLU A 34 14.96 14.36 -15.73
CA GLU A 34 15.30 13.38 -16.80
C GLU A 34 16.45 12.45 -16.38
N GLY A 35 16.38 11.94 -15.15
CA GLY A 35 17.37 11.01 -14.61
C GLY A 35 17.46 9.70 -15.42
N PRO A 36 18.64 9.04 -15.44
CA PRO A 36 18.84 7.79 -16.18
C PRO A 36 17.84 6.71 -15.76
N LEU A 37 17.31 5.93 -16.72
CA LEU A 37 16.28 4.89 -16.55
C LEU A 37 16.49 3.97 -15.32
N ILE A 38 17.74 3.63 -14.99
CA ILE A 38 18.08 2.80 -13.83
C ILE A 38 17.66 3.44 -12.50
N SER A 39 17.69 4.77 -12.40
CA SER A 39 17.26 5.53 -11.23
C SER A 39 15.75 5.45 -10.98
N LEU A 40 14.95 5.13 -12.02
CA LEU A 40 13.50 4.93 -11.90
C LEU A 40 13.14 3.50 -11.48
N VAL A 41 13.92 2.50 -11.90
CA VAL A 41 13.62 1.07 -11.62
C VAL A 41 13.65 0.78 -10.11
N ILE A 42 14.64 1.30 -9.39
CA ILE A 42 14.79 1.09 -7.94
C ILE A 42 13.56 1.61 -7.16
N PRO A 43 13.12 2.88 -7.30
CA PRO A 43 11.95 3.38 -6.59
C PRO A 43 10.66 2.71 -7.04
N ILE A 44 10.53 2.27 -8.30
CA ILE A 44 9.37 1.48 -8.76
C ILE A 44 9.29 0.14 -8.03
N PHE A 45 10.42 -0.55 -7.84
CA PHE A 45 10.45 -1.84 -7.16
C PHE A 45 10.05 -1.71 -5.68
N ILE A 46 10.55 -0.67 -5.01
CA ILE A 46 10.18 -0.34 -3.64
C ILE A 46 8.70 0.07 -3.56
N TYR A 47 8.22 0.86 -4.52
CA TYR A 47 6.82 1.27 -4.62
C TYR A 47 5.89 0.07 -4.77
N MET A 48 6.18 -0.87 -5.67
CA MET A 48 5.40 -2.11 -5.84
C MET A 48 5.36 -2.94 -4.55
N THR A 49 6.49 -3.09 -3.87
CA THR A 49 6.57 -3.81 -2.60
C THR A 49 5.72 -3.15 -1.51
N ALA A 50 5.81 -1.82 -1.40
CA ALA A 50 5.03 -1.05 -0.43
C ALA A 50 3.54 -1.04 -0.77
N MET A 51 3.17 -1.00 -2.06
CA MET A 51 1.80 -1.14 -2.54
C MET A 51 1.16 -2.46 -2.10
N GLY A 52 1.90 -3.57 -2.16
CA GLY A 52 1.42 -4.87 -1.66
C GLY A 52 1.06 -4.84 -0.16
N MET A 53 1.86 -4.15 0.65
CA MET A 53 1.56 -3.93 2.06
C MET A 53 0.34 -3.01 2.26
N VAL A 54 0.25 -1.90 1.54
CA VAL A 54 -0.88 -0.95 1.64
C VAL A 54 -2.19 -1.65 1.28
N LEU A 55 -2.24 -2.41 0.18
CA LEU A 55 -3.44 -3.12 -0.26
C LEU A 55 -3.91 -4.12 0.79
N THR A 56 -2.98 -4.93 1.30
CA THR A 56 -3.29 -5.95 2.32
C THR A 56 -3.78 -5.30 3.62
N SER A 57 -3.06 -4.28 4.11
CA SER A 57 -3.44 -3.56 5.34
C SER A 57 -4.78 -2.83 5.19
N THR A 58 -5.05 -2.21 4.04
CA THR A 58 -6.33 -1.54 3.79
C THR A 58 -7.47 -2.53 3.76
N PHE A 59 -7.27 -3.68 3.11
CA PHE A 59 -8.26 -4.74 3.04
C PHE A 59 -8.56 -5.32 4.44
N THR A 60 -7.52 -5.60 5.23
CA THR A 60 -7.70 -6.07 6.62
C THR A 60 -8.43 -5.03 7.48
N LEU A 61 -8.07 -3.75 7.37
CA LEU A 61 -8.70 -2.67 8.14
C LEU A 61 -10.17 -2.44 7.74
N ALA A 62 -10.48 -2.52 6.44
CA ALA A 62 -11.85 -2.42 5.93
C ALA A 62 -12.72 -3.60 6.38
N MET A 63 -12.13 -4.80 6.46
CA MET A 63 -12.79 -6.01 6.94
C MET A 63 -12.96 -6.07 8.46
N GLN A 64 -12.15 -5.32 9.20
CA GLN A 64 -12.17 -5.29 10.66
C GLN A 64 -13.54 -4.89 11.23
N HIS A 65 -14.30 -4.05 10.52
CA HIS A 65 -15.66 -3.64 10.90
C HIS A 65 -16.78 -4.44 10.20
N GLN A 66 -16.44 -5.33 9.27
CA GLN A 66 -17.38 -6.10 8.43
C GLN A 66 -17.31 -7.62 8.69
N ALA A 67 -16.80 -8.06 9.86
CA ALA A 67 -16.57 -9.47 10.18
C ALA A 67 -17.79 -10.39 10.00
N ASN A 68 -19.02 -9.90 10.27
CA ASN A 68 -20.26 -10.68 10.12
C ASN A 68 -20.66 -10.88 8.64
N ARG A 69 -20.16 -10.05 7.72
CA ARG A 69 -20.39 -10.11 6.27
C ARG A 69 -19.10 -10.10 5.44
N ALA A 70 -18.04 -10.68 5.97
CA ALA A 70 -16.71 -10.64 5.35
C ALA A 70 -16.70 -11.24 3.93
N GLY A 71 -17.54 -12.26 3.65
CA GLY A 71 -17.62 -12.90 2.34
C GLY A 71 -18.17 -11.99 1.23
N SER A 72 -19.32 -11.33 1.47
CA SER A 72 -19.93 -10.42 0.49
C SER A 72 -19.22 -9.08 0.40
N ALA A 73 -18.70 -8.57 1.53
CA ALA A 73 -17.85 -7.38 1.53
C ALA A 73 -16.55 -7.61 0.73
N SER A 74 -15.99 -8.84 0.72
CA SER A 74 -14.75 -9.15 -0.01
C SER A 74 -15.01 -9.22 -1.50
N ALA A 75 -16.18 -9.76 -1.89
CA ALA A 75 -16.62 -9.74 -3.28
C ALA A 75 -16.77 -8.30 -3.80
N LEU A 76 -17.35 -7.40 -2.99
CA LEU A 76 -17.46 -5.98 -3.37
C LEU A 76 -16.10 -5.26 -3.40
N LEU A 77 -15.23 -5.49 -2.42
CA LEU A 77 -13.87 -4.93 -2.42
C LEU A 77 -13.02 -5.46 -3.58
N GLY A 78 -13.25 -6.70 -4.03
CA GLY A 78 -12.58 -7.29 -5.18
C GLY A 78 -13.15 -6.88 -6.54
N THR A 79 -14.42 -6.44 -6.59
CA THR A 79 -15.05 -5.90 -7.82
C THR A 79 -14.92 -4.39 -7.94
N LEU A 80 -14.48 -3.70 -6.88
CA LEU A 80 -14.07 -2.30 -6.94
C LEU A 80 -12.92 -2.18 -7.95
N PRO A 81 -13.04 -1.31 -8.97
CA PRO A 81 -11.98 -1.10 -9.93
C PRO A 81 -10.82 -0.41 -9.18
N LEU A 82 -9.76 -1.18 -8.94
CA LEU A 82 -8.46 -0.68 -8.45
C LEU A 82 -7.71 0.00 -9.59
#